data_AF-A0A929T134-F1
#
_entry.id   AF-A0A929T134-F1
#
_cell.length_a   1.000
_cell.length_b   1.000
_cell.length_c   1.000
_cell.angle_alpha   90.00
_cell.angle_beta   90.00
_cell.angle_gamma   90.00
#
_symmetry.space_group_name_H-M   'P 1'
#
loop_
_entity.id
_entity.type
_entity.pdbx_description
1 polymer ?
#
loop_
_entity_poly.entity_id
_entity_poly.type
_entity_poly.pdbx_seq_one_letter_code
_entity_poly.pdbx_strand_id
1 'polypeptide(L)'
;NISKINEDENAFLTLYFQLSIEKLKKGRKILVICPTGIVTSELLINKIKTVSPSFDRIEIASISEAFELDLNSYDLILSTVKIPKKLKNAYLVSPLISDDDLKFLFNKNKSLDKKKANLDCLKEFIKQDLIFVNETMNNRESLFQTTGKKLIEKGYVNDFFLNSLSERENLGGTDLPLGVAVPHGKTKDVRKSFITIVKLDKKIHWKDYKIDLVFMIGIAQDDIHLTKKIISNIYNLISDEQILKQLRQVKTSKEVEDILYGRK
;
A
#
# COMPACT_ATOMS: atom_id res chain seq x y z
N ASN A 1 9.01 -4.74 -38.63
CA ASN A 1 9.40 -5.65 -37.53
C ASN A 1 9.37 -4.91 -36.22
N ILE A 2 8.19 -4.80 -35.61
CA ILE A 2 8.02 -4.14 -34.31
C ILE A 2 8.30 -5.21 -33.26
N SER A 3 9.38 -5.00 -32.53
CA SER A 3 9.90 -5.87 -31.48
C SER A 3 8.81 -6.20 -30.45
N LYS A 4 8.74 -7.50 -30.11
CA LYS A 4 8.04 -8.01 -28.92
C LYS A 4 8.40 -7.13 -27.74
N ILE A 5 7.39 -6.52 -27.13
CA ILE A 5 7.53 -6.05 -25.74
C ILE A 5 7.74 -7.28 -24.88
N ASN A 6 8.89 -7.30 -24.22
CA ASN A 6 9.43 -8.46 -23.53
C ASN A 6 8.68 -8.65 -22.21
N GLU A 7 8.51 -9.91 -21.79
CA GLU A 7 7.92 -10.25 -20.49
C GLU A 7 8.60 -9.52 -19.32
N ASP A 8 9.87 -9.13 -19.51
CA ASP A 8 10.70 -8.37 -18.60
C ASP A 8 10.08 -7.05 -18.11
N GLU A 9 9.37 -6.28 -18.95
CA GLU A 9 8.79 -4.99 -18.52
C GLU A 9 7.59 -5.20 -17.57
N ASN A 10 6.75 -6.19 -17.89
CA ASN A 10 5.61 -6.57 -17.04
C ASN A 10 6.09 -7.26 -15.75
N ALA A 11 7.13 -8.08 -15.84
CA ALA A 11 7.77 -8.70 -14.69
C ALA A 11 8.44 -7.63 -13.80
N PHE A 12 9.09 -6.63 -14.39
CA PHE A 12 9.71 -5.53 -13.67
C PHE A 12 8.68 -4.71 -12.90
N LEU A 13 7.57 -4.31 -13.54
CA LEU A 13 6.47 -3.63 -12.87
C LEU A 13 5.90 -4.49 -11.72
N THR A 14 5.65 -5.77 -11.98
CA THR A 14 5.10 -6.72 -10.98
C THR A 14 6.04 -6.91 -9.79
N LEU A 15 7.32 -7.14 -10.03
CA LEU A 15 8.34 -7.26 -9.00
C LEU A 15 8.48 -5.95 -8.22
N TYR A 16 8.44 -4.82 -8.92
CA TYR A 16 8.51 -3.51 -8.29
C TYR A 16 7.27 -3.24 -7.42
N PHE A 17 6.07 -3.64 -7.86
CA PHE A 17 4.85 -3.59 -7.07
C PHE A 17 4.96 -4.44 -5.82
N GLN A 18 5.44 -5.68 -5.93
CA GLN A 18 5.67 -6.56 -4.79
C GLN A 18 6.65 -5.93 -3.78
N LEU A 19 7.81 -5.44 -4.26
CA LEU A 19 8.81 -4.78 -3.43
C LEU A 19 8.28 -3.47 -2.81
N SER A 20 7.42 -2.74 -3.52
CA SER A 20 6.80 -1.53 -3.01
C SER A 20 5.78 -1.88 -1.93
N ILE A 21 4.91 -2.86 -2.16
CA ILE A 21 3.99 -3.43 -1.16
C ILE A 21 4.76 -3.83 0.09
N GLU A 22 5.87 -4.56 -0.04
CA GLU A 22 6.73 -4.94 1.08
C GLU A 22 7.34 -3.73 1.80
N LYS A 23 7.74 -2.67 1.08
CA LYS A 23 8.32 -1.44 1.65
C LYS A 23 7.31 -0.49 2.29
N LEU A 24 6.06 -0.50 1.85
CA LEU A 24 4.98 0.36 2.38
C LEU A 24 4.31 -0.23 3.59
N LYS A 25 4.46 -1.54 3.79
CA LYS A 25 4.25 -2.13 5.08
C LYS A 25 5.31 -1.56 6.01
N LYS A 26 4.99 -0.39 6.60
CA LYS A 26 5.76 0.19 7.70
C LYS A 26 5.75 -0.84 8.81
N GLY A 27 6.85 -1.57 8.92
CA GLY A 27 7.06 -2.46 10.02
C GLY A 27 7.10 -1.67 11.31
N ARG A 28 6.42 -2.19 12.32
CA ARG A 28 6.53 -1.66 13.67
C ARG A 28 7.99 -1.72 14.09
N LYS A 29 8.49 -0.65 14.68
CA LYS A 29 9.76 -0.66 15.40
C LYS A 29 9.48 -1.22 16.79
N ILE A 30 9.80 -2.49 16.98
CA ILE A 30 9.54 -3.24 18.21
C ILE A 30 10.84 -3.29 19.01
N LEU A 31 10.82 -2.80 20.25
CA LEU A 31 11.93 -2.98 21.19
C LEU A 31 11.63 -4.14 22.14
N VAL A 32 12.55 -5.08 22.24
CA VAL A 32 12.52 -6.14 23.25
C VAL A 32 13.55 -5.85 24.33
N ILE A 33 13.10 -5.67 25.57
CA ILE A 33 13.97 -5.40 26.71
C ILE A 33 14.09 -6.68 27.56
N CYS A 34 15.30 -7.23 27.65
CA CYS A 34 15.59 -8.40 28.48
C CYS A 34 16.81 -8.16 29.37
N PRO A 35 16.76 -8.53 30.66
CA PRO A 35 17.87 -8.33 31.60
C PRO A 35 19.02 -9.33 31.43
N THR A 36 18.77 -10.50 30.83
CA THR A 36 19.73 -11.62 30.86
C THR A 36 19.80 -12.40 29.55
N GLY A 37 20.86 -12.13 28.77
CA GLY A 37 21.52 -13.06 27.86
C GLY A 37 20.76 -13.52 26.60
N ILE A 38 21.54 -13.76 25.54
CA ILE A 38 21.14 -14.12 24.16
C ILE A 38 20.02 -15.18 24.10
N VAL A 39 20.01 -16.16 25.01
CA VAL A 39 19.16 -17.37 24.96
C VAL A 39 17.67 -17.12 25.29
N THR A 40 17.34 -16.35 26.34
CA THR A 40 15.93 -16.17 26.74
C THR A 40 15.22 -15.12 25.88
N SER A 41 15.98 -14.14 25.37
CA SER A 41 15.52 -13.23 24.32
C SER A 41 15.16 -14.00 23.04
N GLU A 42 15.90 -15.06 22.69
CA GLU A 42 15.67 -15.80 21.45
C GLU A 42 14.31 -16.52 21.43
N LEU A 43 13.84 -17.05 22.57
CA LEU A 43 12.51 -17.65 22.67
C LEU A 43 11.40 -16.61 22.42
N LEU A 44 11.49 -15.46 23.08
CA LEU A 44 10.53 -14.37 22.90
C LEU A 44 10.59 -13.82 21.47
N ILE A 45 11.78 -13.66 20.90
CA ILE A 45 11.97 -13.20 19.51
C ILE A 45 11.39 -14.20 18.52
N ASN A 46 11.62 -15.50 18.71
CA ASN A 46 11.08 -16.53 17.82
C ASN A 46 9.55 -16.54 17.87
N LYS A 47 8.95 -16.39 19.05
CA LYS A 47 7.50 -16.20 19.18
C LYS A 47 6.99 -14.90 18.58
N ILE A 48 7.75 -13.81 18.69
CA ILE A 48 7.40 -12.56 18.02
C ILE A 48 7.42 -12.78 16.51
N LYS A 49 8.46 -13.43 15.95
CA LYS A 49 8.59 -13.68 14.51
C LYS A 49 7.50 -14.60 13.93
N THR A 50 6.88 -15.48 14.73
CA THR A 50 5.76 -16.34 14.24
C THR A 50 4.46 -15.57 14.04
N VAL A 51 4.23 -14.52 14.83
CA VAL A 51 2.97 -13.74 14.80
C VAL A 51 3.15 -12.33 14.21
N SER A 52 4.37 -11.83 14.20
CA SER A 52 4.75 -10.54 13.65
C SER A 52 4.96 -10.67 12.14
N PRO A 53 4.44 -9.74 11.33
CA PRO A 53 4.76 -9.72 9.92
C PRO A 53 6.28 -9.58 9.68
N SER A 54 6.75 -10.18 8.58
CA SER A 54 8.18 -10.26 8.23
C SER A 54 8.90 -8.92 8.04
N PHE A 55 8.15 -7.83 7.89
CA PHE A 55 8.67 -6.49 7.67
C PHE A 55 8.81 -5.66 8.96
N ASP A 56 8.39 -6.17 10.13
CA ASP A 56 8.59 -5.52 11.43
C ASP A 56 10.08 -5.53 11.82
N ARG A 57 10.53 -4.43 12.43
CA ARG A 57 11.93 -4.27 12.88
C ARG A 57 12.01 -4.55 14.37
N ILE A 58 12.73 -5.62 14.73
CA ILE A 58 12.91 -6.02 16.12
C ILE A 58 14.31 -5.61 16.57
N GLU A 59 14.39 -4.72 17.55
CA GLU A 59 15.63 -4.35 18.23
C GLU A 59 15.62 -4.94 19.64
N ILE A 60 16.80 -5.29 20.15
CA ILE A 60 16.97 -5.90 21.47
C ILE A 60 17.87 -4.98 22.27
N ALA A 61 17.46 -4.70 23.51
CA ALA A 61 18.27 -3.93 24.44
C ALA A 61 18.22 -4.57 25.83
N SER A 62 19.31 -4.42 26.56
CA SER A 62 19.32 -4.56 28.01
C SER A 62 18.56 -3.40 28.66
N ILE A 63 18.23 -3.54 29.94
CA ILE A 63 17.61 -2.45 30.69
C ILE A 63 18.51 -1.21 30.76
N SER A 64 19.84 -1.41 30.80
CA SER A 64 20.83 -0.32 30.84
C SER A 64 20.85 0.45 29.52
N GLU A 65 20.92 -0.25 28.38
CA GLU A 65 20.87 0.37 27.05
C GLU A 65 19.53 1.07 26.80
N ALA A 66 18.42 0.52 27.32
CA ALA A 66 17.10 1.13 27.19
C ALA A 66 17.00 2.53 27.84
N PHE A 67 17.86 2.89 28.79
CA PHE A 67 17.91 4.24 29.36
C PHE A 67 18.56 5.27 28.43
N GLU A 68 19.40 4.82 27.50
CA GLU A 68 20.09 5.68 26.52
C GLU A 68 19.29 5.84 25.22
N LEU A 69 18.30 4.97 24.99
CA LEU A 69 17.44 5.00 23.82
C LEU A 69 16.25 5.95 23.97
N ASP A 70 15.83 6.57 22.85
CA ASP A 70 14.53 7.24 22.79
C ASP A 70 13.39 6.21 22.67
N LEU A 71 12.86 5.79 23.82
CA LEU A 71 11.77 4.84 23.93
C LEU A 71 10.46 5.31 23.24
N ASN A 72 10.29 6.60 22.94
CA ASN A 72 9.12 7.09 22.21
C ASN A 72 9.21 6.83 20.70
N SER A 73 10.40 6.46 20.19
CA SER A 73 10.62 6.13 18.77
C SER A 73 10.14 4.72 18.38
N TYR A 74 9.69 3.92 19.35
CA TYR A 74 9.23 2.55 19.14
C TYR A 74 7.72 2.46 19.16
N ASP A 75 7.14 1.67 18.27
CA ASP A 75 5.69 1.46 18.19
C ASP A 75 5.20 0.48 19.27
N LEU A 76 6.08 -0.42 19.71
CA LEU A 76 5.80 -1.43 20.73
C LEU A 76 7.06 -1.75 21.52
N ILE A 77 6.96 -1.78 22.85
CA ILE A 77 8.04 -2.20 23.73
C ILE A 77 7.55 -3.41 24.53
N LEU A 78 8.23 -4.54 24.37
CA LEU A 78 7.99 -5.79 25.11
C LEU A 78 9.14 -6.00 26.08
N SER A 79 8.87 -5.90 27.37
CA SER A 79 9.91 -6.01 28.40
C SER A 79 9.65 -7.20 29.29
N THR A 80 10.71 -7.96 29.60
CA THR A 80 10.65 -9.05 30.61
C THR A 80 10.98 -8.55 32.02
N VAL A 81 11.32 -7.26 32.15
CA VAL A 81 11.56 -6.56 33.42
C VAL A 81 10.72 -5.30 33.54
N LYS A 82 10.48 -4.88 34.79
CA LYS A 82 9.76 -3.63 35.04
C LYS A 82 10.59 -2.45 34.55
N ILE A 83 10.01 -1.66 33.66
CA ILE A 83 10.57 -0.39 33.23
C ILE A 83 10.12 0.68 34.24
N PRO A 84 11.03 1.49 34.81
CA PRO A 84 10.66 2.52 35.79
C PRO A 84 9.74 3.61 35.24
N LYS A 85 9.80 3.85 33.92
CA LYS A 85 9.05 4.88 33.21
C LYS A 85 7.70 4.32 32.72
N LYS A 86 6.61 5.01 33.05
CA LYS A 86 5.25 4.64 32.61
C LYS A 86 5.06 5.07 31.14
N LEU A 87 5.16 4.12 30.22
CA LEU A 87 4.98 4.33 28.78
C LEU A 87 3.67 3.68 28.30
N LYS A 88 2.97 4.31 27.35
CA LYS A 88 1.66 3.82 26.85
C LYS A 88 1.79 2.59 25.93
N ASN A 89 2.94 2.45 25.30
CA ASN A 89 3.30 1.43 24.31
C ASN A 89 4.22 0.35 24.90
N ALA A 90 4.43 0.31 26.22
CA ALA A 90 5.29 -0.66 26.89
C ALA A 90 4.50 -1.68 27.72
N TYR A 91 4.84 -2.96 27.55
CA TYR A 91 4.16 -4.08 28.18
C TYR A 91 5.18 -4.99 28.87
N LEU A 92 4.91 -5.30 30.14
CA LEU A 92 5.64 -6.33 30.88
C LEU A 92 5.11 -7.69 30.45
N VAL A 93 5.98 -8.55 29.92
CA VAL A 93 5.61 -9.86 29.36
C VAL A 93 6.52 -10.97 29.87
N SER A 94 6.01 -12.20 29.88
CA SER A 94 6.83 -13.39 30.13
C SER A 94 7.62 -13.74 28.85
N PRO A 95 8.88 -14.24 28.96
CA PRO A 95 9.59 -14.82 27.81
C PRO A 95 8.82 -15.95 27.10
N LEU A 96 7.88 -16.58 27.81
CA LEU A 96 7.04 -17.68 27.30
C LEU A 96 5.62 -17.23 26.90
N ILE A 97 5.39 -15.94 26.70
CA ILE A 97 4.10 -15.37 26.27
C ILE A 97 3.39 -16.21 25.19
N SER A 98 2.06 -16.32 25.26
CA SER A 98 1.27 -17.07 24.29
C SER A 98 1.12 -16.30 22.97
N ASP A 99 0.85 -17.03 21.88
CA ASP A 99 0.62 -16.40 20.57
C ASP A 99 -0.62 -15.50 20.58
N ASP A 100 -1.65 -15.86 21.35
CA ASP A 100 -2.90 -15.10 21.44
C ASP A 100 -2.72 -13.79 22.23
N ASP A 101 -1.92 -13.80 23.30
CA ASP A 101 -1.55 -12.58 24.03
C ASP A 101 -0.70 -11.65 23.15
N LEU A 102 0.25 -12.20 22.38
CA LEU A 102 1.03 -11.39 21.44
C LEU A 102 0.14 -10.75 20.37
N LYS A 103 -0.78 -11.50 19.76
CA LYS A 103 -1.75 -10.95 18.79
C LYS A 103 -2.57 -9.81 19.39
N PHE A 104 -3.02 -9.96 20.64
CA PHE A 104 -3.75 -8.92 21.36
C PHE A 104 -2.92 -7.63 21.52
N LEU A 105 -1.67 -7.75 21.95
CA LEU A 105 -0.75 -6.60 22.10
C LEU A 105 -0.45 -5.93 20.75
N PHE A 106 -0.28 -6.72 19.69
CA PHE A 106 -0.02 -6.22 18.35
C PHE A 106 -1.20 -5.45 17.74
N ASN A 107 -2.45 -5.86 18.05
CA ASN A 107 -3.65 -5.17 17.59
C ASN A 107 -3.92 -3.85 18.35
N LYS A 108 -3.52 -3.77 19.61
CA LYS A 108 -3.73 -2.59 20.47
C LYS A 108 -2.85 -1.38 20.09
N ASN A 109 -1.69 -1.60 19.46
CA ASN A 109 -0.70 -0.55 19.14
C ASN A 109 -0.71 -0.14 17.66
N LYS A 110 -1.76 -0.43 16.89
CA LYS A 110 -1.96 0.12 15.54
C LYS A 110 -2.37 1.59 15.61
N SER A 111 -1.43 2.53 15.77
CA SER A 111 -1.68 3.96 15.56
C SER A 111 -0.38 4.80 15.63
N LEU A 112 -0.12 5.57 14.55
CA LEU A 112 0.74 6.77 14.42
C LEU A 112 2.06 6.61 13.66
N ASP A 113 2.02 6.76 12.32
CA ASP A 113 3.02 7.62 11.63
C ASP A 113 2.62 7.92 10.17
N LYS A 114 1.79 8.96 9.98
CA LYS A 114 1.47 9.52 8.66
C LYS A 114 2.60 10.44 8.20
N LYS A 115 3.55 9.90 7.44
CA LYS A 115 4.31 10.76 6.51
C LYS A 115 3.34 11.14 5.40
N LYS A 116 2.97 12.43 5.33
CA LYS A 116 2.17 12.98 4.22
C LYS A 116 2.80 12.54 2.90
N ALA A 117 2.07 11.80 2.09
CA ALA A 117 2.49 11.47 0.73
C ALA A 117 2.79 12.78 -0.02
N ASN A 118 3.93 12.86 -0.71
CA ASN A 118 4.22 13.99 -1.59
C ASN A 118 3.38 13.86 -2.87
N LEU A 119 2.08 14.16 -2.72
CA LEU A 119 1.05 14.04 -3.74
C LEU A 119 1.23 15.02 -4.90
N ASP A 120 2.14 16.00 -4.78
CA ASP A 120 2.42 16.98 -5.83
C ASP A 120 2.91 16.32 -7.12
N CYS A 121 3.61 15.19 -7.02
CA CYS A 121 4.02 14.37 -8.15
C CYS A 121 2.84 13.73 -8.90
N LEU A 122 1.72 13.42 -8.24
CA LEU A 122 0.61 12.72 -8.89
C LEU A 122 -0.34 13.69 -9.62
N LYS A 123 -0.28 15.00 -9.27
CA LYS A 123 -1.10 16.06 -9.88
C LYS A 123 -0.99 16.14 -11.39
N GLU A 124 0.18 15.82 -11.93
CA GLU A 124 0.40 15.88 -13.37
C GLU A 124 -0.31 14.73 -14.12
N PHE A 125 -0.50 13.58 -13.46
CA PHE A 125 -1.07 12.36 -14.04
C PHE A 125 -2.54 12.11 -13.70
N ILE A 126 -3.07 12.73 -12.64
CA ILE A 126 -4.48 12.64 -12.25
C ILE A 126 -5.21 13.88 -12.76
N LYS A 127 -6.15 13.69 -13.69
CA LYS A 127 -7.01 14.76 -14.21
C LYS A 127 -8.45 14.50 -13.82
N GLN A 128 -9.21 15.57 -13.56
CA GLN A 128 -10.62 15.48 -13.15
C GLN A 128 -11.49 14.61 -14.07
N ASP A 129 -11.21 14.65 -15.37
CA ASP A 129 -11.93 13.90 -16.41
C ASP A 129 -11.49 12.43 -16.54
N LEU A 130 -10.55 11.99 -15.70
CA LEU A 130 -10.11 10.61 -15.49
C LEU A 130 -10.52 10.08 -14.11
N ILE A 131 -11.38 10.80 -13.39
CA ILE A 131 -11.93 10.39 -12.10
C ILE A 131 -13.40 10.00 -12.29
N PHE A 132 -13.72 8.75 -11.95
CA PHE A 132 -15.02 8.14 -12.16
C PHE A 132 -15.66 7.89 -10.80
N VAL A 133 -16.79 8.56 -10.55
CA VAL A 133 -17.57 8.47 -9.31
C VAL A 133 -19.04 8.31 -9.68
N ASN A 134 -19.75 7.41 -9.00
CA ASN A 134 -21.16 7.07 -9.24
C ASN A 134 -21.45 6.50 -10.64
N GLU A 135 -20.47 5.89 -11.29
CA GLU A 135 -20.72 5.14 -12.52
C GLU A 135 -21.03 3.68 -12.21
N THR A 136 -22.09 3.15 -12.86
CA THR A 136 -22.50 1.76 -12.66
C THR A 136 -21.54 0.81 -13.36
N MET A 137 -20.64 0.21 -12.59
CA MET A 137 -19.71 -0.84 -13.03
C MET A 137 -19.86 -2.04 -12.11
N ASN A 138 -20.37 -3.16 -12.65
CA ASN A 138 -20.81 -4.31 -11.85
C ASN A 138 -19.74 -5.40 -11.71
N ASN A 139 -18.70 -5.35 -12.55
CA ASN A 139 -17.60 -6.29 -12.57
C ASN A 139 -16.34 -5.63 -13.17
N ARG A 140 -15.20 -6.31 -13.04
CA ARG A 140 -13.90 -5.84 -13.52
C ARG A 140 -13.92 -5.53 -15.01
N GLU A 141 -14.56 -6.38 -15.81
CA GLU A 141 -14.62 -6.25 -17.26
C GLU A 141 -15.40 -4.99 -17.68
N SER A 142 -16.56 -4.73 -17.08
CA SER A 142 -17.34 -3.50 -17.32
C SER A 142 -16.59 -2.25 -16.87
N LEU A 143 -15.84 -2.31 -15.77
CA LEU A 143 -14.97 -1.21 -15.33
C LEU A 143 -13.89 -0.91 -16.37
N PHE A 144 -13.18 -1.94 -16.84
CA PHE A 144 -12.16 -1.79 -17.87
C PHE A 144 -12.75 -1.22 -19.16
N GLN A 145 -13.85 -1.78 -19.66
CA GLN A 145 -14.49 -1.29 -20.89
C GLN A 145 -14.87 0.19 -20.78
N THR A 146 -15.54 0.60 -19.70
CA THR A 146 -15.99 1.99 -19.52
C THR A 146 -14.81 2.96 -19.41
N THR A 147 -13.84 2.66 -18.55
CA THR A 147 -12.67 3.53 -18.34
C THR A 147 -11.75 3.56 -19.55
N GLY A 148 -11.47 2.41 -20.16
CA GLY A 148 -10.61 2.30 -21.33
C GLY A 148 -11.19 2.96 -22.57
N LYS A 149 -12.51 2.85 -22.81
CA LYS A 149 -13.16 3.60 -23.91
C LYS A 149 -12.93 5.11 -23.75
N LYS A 150 -13.09 5.64 -22.54
CA LYS A 150 -12.85 7.06 -22.25
C LYS A 150 -11.39 7.46 -22.48
N LEU A 151 -10.45 6.61 -22.08
CA LEU A 151 -9.02 6.82 -22.28
C LEU A 151 -8.63 6.80 -23.76
N ILE A 152 -9.23 5.92 -24.57
CA ILE A 152 -9.05 5.87 -26.04
C ILE A 152 -9.59 7.15 -26.68
N GLU A 153 -10.84 7.53 -26.37
CA GLU A 153 -11.48 8.74 -26.90
C GLU A 153 -10.65 10.00 -26.62
N LYS A 154 -10.00 10.06 -25.46
CA LYS A 154 -9.13 11.19 -25.05
C LYS A 154 -7.69 11.07 -25.54
N GLY A 155 -7.32 9.99 -26.22
CA GLY A 155 -5.99 9.77 -26.77
C GLY A 155 -4.91 9.50 -25.72
N TYR A 156 -5.26 9.03 -24.52
CA TYR A 156 -4.29 8.57 -23.52
C TYR A 156 -3.69 7.21 -23.87
N VAL A 157 -4.49 6.37 -24.53
CA VAL A 157 -4.11 5.00 -24.90
C VAL A 157 -4.53 4.69 -26.34
N ASN A 158 -4.06 3.58 -26.89
CA ASN A 158 -4.51 3.02 -28.16
C ASN A 158 -5.57 1.89 -27.96
N ASP A 159 -6.09 1.34 -29.04
CA ASP A 159 -7.15 0.31 -29.00
C ASP A 159 -6.71 -1.04 -28.40
N PHE A 160 -5.39 -1.28 -28.30
CA PHE A 160 -4.83 -2.51 -27.73
C PHE A 160 -4.73 -2.48 -26.20
N PHE A 161 -4.84 -1.30 -25.59
CA PHE A 161 -4.63 -1.13 -24.15
C PHE A 161 -5.54 -2.01 -23.29
N LEU A 162 -6.84 -2.07 -23.62
CA LEU A 162 -7.84 -2.88 -22.90
C LEU A 162 -7.47 -4.36 -22.86
N ASN A 163 -7.02 -4.90 -24.00
CA ASN A 163 -6.58 -6.28 -24.09
C ASN A 163 -5.32 -6.49 -23.24
N SER A 164 -4.34 -5.58 -23.37
CA SER A 164 -3.08 -5.65 -22.60
C SER A 164 -3.31 -5.63 -21.08
N LEU A 165 -4.25 -4.81 -20.62
CA LEU A 165 -4.63 -4.65 -19.22
C LEU A 165 -5.28 -5.94 -18.69
N SER A 166 -6.23 -6.48 -19.46
CA SER A 166 -6.95 -7.71 -19.11
C SER A 166 -6.03 -8.92 -19.08
N GLU A 167 -5.15 -9.06 -20.07
CA GLU A 167 -4.09 -10.09 -20.09
C GLU A 167 -3.23 -10.02 -18.82
N ARG A 168 -2.75 -8.82 -18.47
CA ARG A 168 -1.91 -8.60 -17.28
C ARG A 168 -2.63 -8.97 -15.99
N GLU A 169 -3.89 -8.58 -15.84
CA GLU A 169 -4.67 -8.88 -14.64
C GLU A 169 -4.98 -10.37 -14.48
N ASN A 170 -5.10 -11.11 -15.58
CA ASN A 170 -5.34 -12.55 -15.54
C ASN A 170 -4.10 -13.36 -15.10
N LEU A 171 -2.88 -12.83 -15.22
CA LEU A 171 -1.65 -13.48 -14.73
C LEU A 171 -1.55 -13.45 -13.19
N GLY A 172 -2.16 -12.46 -12.56
CA GLY A 172 -2.02 -12.19 -11.14
C GLY A 172 -2.61 -10.83 -10.84
N GLY A 173 -3.86 -10.84 -10.36
CA GLY A 173 -4.63 -9.64 -10.07
C GLY A 173 -3.86 -8.64 -9.22
N THR A 174 -4.19 -7.36 -9.40
CA THR A 174 -3.55 -6.25 -8.65
C THR A 174 -4.36 -5.82 -7.43
N ASP A 175 -5.30 -6.67 -6.99
CA ASP A 175 -6.12 -6.44 -5.82
C ASP A 175 -5.36 -6.63 -4.50
N LEU A 176 -5.60 -5.70 -3.58
CA LEU A 176 -4.96 -5.66 -2.28
C LEU A 176 -5.99 -5.89 -1.17
N PRO A 177 -5.57 -6.44 -0.01
CA PRO A 177 -6.42 -6.64 1.18
C PRO A 177 -6.86 -5.32 1.85
N LEU A 178 -6.85 -4.21 1.12
CA LEU A 178 -7.30 -2.87 1.52
C LEU A 178 -8.58 -2.45 0.79
N GLY A 179 -9.14 -3.32 -0.07
CA GLY A 179 -10.25 -2.99 -0.96
C GLY A 179 -9.85 -2.11 -2.15
N VAL A 180 -8.57 -2.12 -2.50
CA VAL A 180 -7.99 -1.32 -3.59
C VAL A 180 -7.40 -2.24 -4.67
N ALA A 181 -7.55 -1.89 -5.95
CA ALA A 181 -6.80 -2.49 -7.07
C ALA A 181 -5.96 -1.43 -7.81
N VAL A 182 -4.84 -1.85 -8.38
CA VAL A 182 -3.89 -0.96 -9.11
C VAL A 182 -3.56 -1.54 -10.51
N PRO A 183 -4.57 -1.70 -11.39
CA PRO A 183 -4.37 -2.34 -12.67
C PRO A 183 -3.58 -1.45 -13.62
N HIS A 184 -2.71 -2.06 -14.42
CA HIS A 184 -1.81 -1.35 -15.34
C HIS A 184 -1.63 -2.12 -16.64
N GLY A 185 -1.59 -1.39 -17.76
CA GLY A 185 -1.39 -1.96 -19.10
C GLY A 185 0.07 -1.92 -19.54
N LYS A 186 0.34 -2.42 -20.75
CA LYS A 186 1.68 -2.38 -21.36
C LYS A 186 2.02 -0.95 -21.78
N THR A 187 3.26 -0.52 -21.55
CA THR A 187 3.73 0.85 -21.86
C THR A 187 3.53 1.25 -23.32
N LYS A 188 3.74 0.35 -24.30
CA LYS A 188 3.49 0.66 -25.74
C LYS A 188 2.06 1.08 -26.05
N ASP A 189 1.10 0.66 -25.23
CA ASP A 189 -0.31 0.90 -25.48
C ASP A 189 -0.75 2.25 -24.89
N VAL A 190 0.17 2.93 -24.19
CA VAL A 190 -0.02 4.23 -23.54
C VAL A 190 0.67 5.33 -24.35
N ARG A 191 -0.13 6.33 -24.77
CA ARG A 191 0.34 7.52 -25.50
C ARG A 191 0.70 8.66 -24.56
N LYS A 192 0.01 8.77 -23.42
CA LYS A 192 0.23 9.79 -22.39
C LYS A 192 0.09 9.14 -21.02
N SER A 193 1.01 9.40 -20.10
CA SER A 193 0.91 8.84 -18.74
C SER A 193 -0.32 9.38 -18.01
N PHE A 194 -0.97 8.51 -17.26
CA PHE A 194 -2.18 8.84 -16.51
C PHE A 194 -2.38 7.96 -15.29
N ILE A 195 -3.19 8.47 -14.37
CA ILE A 195 -3.78 7.72 -13.28
C ILE A 195 -5.28 7.99 -13.30
N THR A 196 -6.05 6.93 -13.56
CA THR A 196 -7.50 6.93 -13.51
C THR A 196 -7.96 6.44 -12.15
N ILE A 197 -8.82 7.19 -11.47
CA ILE A 197 -9.37 6.80 -10.16
C ILE A 197 -10.83 6.44 -10.34
N VAL A 198 -11.21 5.24 -9.91
CA VAL A 198 -12.61 4.79 -9.91
C VAL A 198 -13.04 4.51 -8.48
N LYS A 199 -14.11 5.16 -8.04
CA LYS A 199 -14.83 4.80 -6.81
C LYS A 199 -16.11 4.07 -7.16
N LEU A 200 -16.23 2.84 -6.69
CA LEU A 200 -17.40 1.99 -6.87
C LEU A 200 -18.38 2.14 -5.71
N ASP A 201 -19.67 2.10 -6.00
CA ASP A 201 -20.72 2.12 -4.97
C ASP A 201 -20.90 0.74 -4.31
N LYS A 202 -20.60 -0.32 -5.04
CA LYS A 202 -20.63 -1.70 -4.56
C LYS A 202 -19.29 -2.35 -4.82
N LYS A 203 -18.77 -3.05 -3.82
CA LYS A 203 -17.54 -3.82 -3.98
C LYS A 203 -17.73 -4.92 -5.01
N ILE A 204 -16.82 -5.00 -5.97
CA ILE A 204 -16.75 -6.07 -6.96
C ILE A 204 -15.67 -7.08 -6.55
N HIS A 205 -15.89 -8.36 -6.83
CA HIS A 205 -14.84 -9.36 -6.68
C HIS A 205 -13.82 -9.19 -7.80
N TRP A 206 -12.53 -9.16 -7.46
CA TRP A 206 -11.45 -8.91 -8.42
C TRP A 206 -10.69 -10.19 -8.76
N LYS A 207 -9.86 -10.69 -7.86
CA LYS A 207 -9.30 -12.05 -7.92
C LYS A 207 -9.37 -12.71 -6.54
N ASP A 208 -8.65 -12.18 -5.57
CA ASP A 208 -8.57 -12.70 -4.20
C ASP A 208 -9.43 -11.86 -3.23
N TYR A 209 -9.59 -10.57 -3.53
CA TYR A 209 -10.26 -9.60 -2.68
C TYR A 209 -11.48 -8.94 -3.36
N LYS A 210 -12.25 -8.21 -2.55
CA LYS A 210 -13.37 -7.38 -2.99
C LYS A 210 -12.95 -5.90 -2.99
N ILE A 211 -13.13 -5.23 -4.14
CA ILE A 211 -12.55 -3.92 -4.44
C ILE A 211 -13.63 -2.86 -4.57
N ASP A 212 -13.43 -1.69 -3.95
CA ASP A 212 -14.27 -0.49 -4.11
C ASP A 212 -13.52 0.74 -4.63
N LEU A 213 -12.18 0.71 -4.64
CA LEU A 213 -11.34 1.77 -5.18
C LEU A 213 -10.36 1.19 -6.19
N VAL A 214 -10.27 1.79 -7.37
CA VAL A 214 -9.32 1.37 -8.42
C VAL A 214 -8.46 2.55 -8.83
N PHE A 215 -7.15 2.35 -8.85
CA PHE A 215 -6.17 3.30 -9.36
C PHE A 215 -5.53 2.70 -10.61
N MET A 216 -6.14 2.91 -11.77
CA MET A 216 -5.64 2.39 -13.04
C MET A 216 -4.51 3.27 -13.56
N ILE A 217 -3.38 2.67 -13.93
CA ILE A 217 -2.16 3.38 -14.32
C ILE A 217 -1.82 3.08 -15.78
N GLY A 218 -1.50 4.12 -16.53
CA GLY A 218 -0.75 4.01 -17.78
C GLY A 218 0.49 4.87 -17.69
N ILE A 219 1.64 4.33 -18.10
CA ILE A 219 2.91 5.07 -18.18
C ILE A 219 3.36 5.02 -19.63
N ALA A 220 3.51 6.18 -20.25
CA ALA A 220 4.04 6.32 -21.61
C ALA A 220 5.56 6.10 -21.61
N GLN A 221 6.12 5.74 -22.77
CA GLN A 221 7.55 5.43 -22.89
C GLN A 221 8.45 6.57 -22.41
N ASP A 222 8.07 7.82 -22.68
CA ASP A 222 8.85 9.01 -22.32
C ASP A 222 8.96 9.19 -20.79
N ASP A 223 7.95 8.73 -20.04
CA ASP A 223 7.88 8.83 -18.58
C ASP A 223 8.36 7.58 -17.85
N ILE A 224 8.96 6.61 -18.57
CA ILE A 224 9.37 5.34 -17.96
C ILE A 224 10.36 5.55 -16.79
N HIS A 225 11.16 6.61 -16.85
CA HIS A 225 12.09 7.02 -15.79
C HIS A 225 11.38 7.50 -14.51
N LEU A 226 10.13 7.97 -14.62
CA LEU A 226 9.30 8.42 -13.50
C LEU A 226 8.51 7.28 -12.85
N THR A 227 8.43 6.11 -13.50
CA THR A 227 7.68 4.93 -13.02
C THR A 227 7.85 4.69 -11.53
N LYS A 228 9.11 4.61 -11.07
CA LYS A 228 9.44 4.38 -9.65
C LYS A 228 8.77 5.39 -8.72
N LYS A 229 8.80 6.67 -9.10
CA LYS A 229 8.27 7.79 -8.31
C LYS A 229 6.74 7.77 -8.32
N ILE A 230 6.12 7.58 -9.48
CA ILE A 230 4.67 7.50 -9.64
C ILE A 230 4.12 6.37 -8.77
N ILE A 231 4.67 5.16 -8.96
CA ILE A 231 4.23 3.97 -8.23
C ILE A 231 4.40 4.17 -6.72
N SER A 232 5.59 4.59 -6.25
CA SER A 232 5.82 4.82 -4.80
C SER A 232 4.79 5.78 -4.19
N ASN A 233 4.41 6.85 -4.89
CA ASN A 233 3.45 7.82 -4.38
C ASN A 233 2.01 7.30 -4.36
N ILE A 234 1.58 6.56 -5.39
CA ILE A 234 0.26 5.89 -5.40
C ILE A 234 0.17 4.94 -4.22
N TYR A 235 1.24 4.21 -3.99
CA TYR A 235 1.28 3.23 -2.93
C TYR A 235 1.32 3.84 -1.53
N ASN A 236 2.02 4.96 -1.35
CA ASN A 236 1.93 5.76 -0.13
C ASN A 236 0.49 6.26 0.10
N LEU A 237 -0.17 6.74 -0.97
CA LEU A 237 -1.56 7.20 -0.93
C LEU A 237 -2.52 6.08 -0.48
N ILE A 238 -2.42 4.88 -1.07
CA ILE A 238 -3.32 3.77 -0.72
C ILE A 238 -3.00 3.14 0.64
N SER A 239 -1.78 3.36 1.17
CA SER A 239 -1.44 2.93 2.54
C SER A 239 -2.04 3.85 3.61
N ASP A 240 -2.53 5.04 3.25
CA ASP A 240 -3.20 5.96 4.18
C ASP A 240 -4.69 5.60 4.33
N GLU A 241 -5.01 4.90 5.42
CA GLU A 241 -6.38 4.50 5.75
C GLU A 241 -7.35 5.69 5.86
N GLN A 242 -6.88 6.88 6.28
CA GLN A 242 -7.74 8.05 6.36
C GLN A 242 -8.07 8.57 4.96
N ILE A 243 -7.09 8.63 4.06
CA ILE A 243 -7.35 9.05 2.68
C ILE A 243 -8.29 8.05 2.01
N LEU A 244 -8.05 6.74 2.14
CA LEU A 244 -8.96 5.73 1.59
C LEU A 244 -10.39 5.86 2.16
N LYS A 245 -10.53 6.15 3.45
CA LYS A 245 -11.85 6.38 4.08
C LYS A 245 -12.53 7.62 3.49
N GLN A 246 -11.79 8.72 3.28
CA GLN A 246 -12.31 9.93 2.66
C GLN A 246 -12.72 9.68 1.21
N LEU A 247 -11.87 9.02 0.42
CA LEU A 247 -12.16 8.67 -0.98
C LEU A 247 -13.42 7.81 -1.13
N ARG A 248 -13.71 6.92 -0.18
CA ARG A 248 -14.95 6.12 -0.20
C ARG A 248 -16.23 6.93 0.03
N GLN A 249 -16.11 8.11 0.64
CA GLN A 249 -17.24 8.98 0.97
C GLN A 249 -17.54 10.01 -0.12
N VAL A 250 -16.67 10.14 -1.13
CA VAL A 250 -16.85 11.13 -2.20
C VAL A 250 -18.06 10.81 -3.07
N LYS A 251 -18.68 11.87 -3.56
CA LYS A 251 -19.79 11.87 -4.50
C LYS A 251 -19.45 12.53 -5.82
N THR A 252 -18.34 13.24 -5.91
CA THR A 252 -17.94 13.94 -7.14
C THR A 252 -16.45 13.77 -7.42
N SER A 253 -16.05 13.89 -8.69
CA SER A 253 -14.64 13.90 -9.08
C SER A 253 -13.86 15.06 -8.47
N LYS A 254 -14.53 16.20 -8.23
CA LYS A 254 -13.92 17.37 -7.57
C LYS A 254 -13.53 17.08 -6.12
N GLU A 255 -14.38 16.40 -5.36
CA GLU A 255 -14.08 16.01 -3.98
C GLU A 255 -12.85 15.08 -3.89
N VAL A 256 -12.65 14.22 -4.89
CA VAL A 256 -11.43 13.41 -5.00
C VAL A 256 -10.19 14.31 -5.16
N GLU A 257 -10.22 15.28 -6.07
CA GLU A 257 -9.11 16.23 -6.24
C GLU A 257 -8.82 17.03 -4.96
N ASP A 258 -9.86 17.50 -4.28
CA ASP A 258 -9.73 18.26 -3.03
C ASP A 258 -9.05 17.43 -1.93
N ILE A 259 -9.39 16.15 -1.80
CA ILE A 259 -8.73 15.21 -0.88
C ILE A 259 -7.26 15.01 -1.25
N LEU A 260 -6.96 14.77 -2.53
CA LEU A 260 -5.60 14.46 -2.98
C LEU A 260 -4.67 15.67 -2.95
N TYR A 261 -5.21 16.87 -3.14
CA TYR A 261 -4.42 18.11 -3.27
C TYR A 261 -4.49 19.01 -2.04
N GLY A 262 -5.25 18.63 -1.02
CA GLY A 262 -5.35 19.33 0.26
C GLY A 262 -6.05 20.69 0.15
N ARG A 263 -6.94 20.87 -0.84
CA ARG A 263 -7.77 22.08 -0.94
C ARG A 263 -8.98 21.86 -0.04
N LYS A 264 -8.94 22.47 1.15
CA LYS A 264 -10.11 22.60 2.02
C LYS A 264 -11.11 23.58 1.42
#